data_AF-A0A1F2A258-F1
#
_entry.id   AF-A0A1F2A258-F1
#
_cell.length_a   1.000
_cell.length_b   1.000
_cell.length_c   1.000
_cell.angle_alpha   90.00
_cell.angle_beta   90.00
_cell.angle_gamma   90.00
#
_symmetry.space_group_name_H-M   'P 1'
#
loop_
_entity.id
_entity.type
_entity.pdbx_description
1 polymer ?
#
loop_
_entity_poly.entity_id
_entity_poly.type
_entity_poly.pdbx_seq_one_letter_code
_entity_poly.pdbx_strand_id
1 'polypeptide(L)'
;MRSKARTQILFFLAASAGVTMFGMYHVLEALGYIAPPRPFGDSIGTVAFGVDIALGVLALALLPSAIHHDPMEVEYGYVGPPSALVACLVILSVWMVSVLAAPAGAIVLISLSARLSLYWTVPAVCASLMSALVYQLTHNPADPNISWSTVLGSVVLTLTLIAMGSVRGLVLRRQAERAKQAKQARQAQSAG
;
A
#
# COMPACT_ATOMS: atom_id res chain seq x y z
N MET A 1 18.38 15.66 -0.89
CA MET A 1 18.09 15.50 0.56
C MET A 1 16.59 15.38 0.87
N ARG A 2 15.71 16.24 0.33
CA ARG A 2 14.25 16.23 0.61
C ARG A 2 13.51 14.92 0.26
N SER A 3 13.98 14.20 -0.77
CA SER A 3 13.43 12.88 -1.18
C SER A 3 13.75 11.77 -0.17
N LYS A 4 15.02 11.64 0.26
CA LYS A 4 15.45 10.61 1.24
C LYS A 4 14.75 10.74 2.60
N ALA A 5 14.61 11.97 3.10
CA ALA A 5 13.91 12.22 4.37
C ALA A 5 12.41 11.82 4.30
N ARG A 6 11.75 12.06 3.17
CA ARG A 6 10.35 11.66 2.98
C ARG A 6 10.18 10.14 2.95
N THR A 7 11.07 9.42 2.27
CA THR A 7 11.09 7.94 2.27
C THR A 7 11.28 7.40 3.68
N GLN A 8 12.20 7.97 4.47
CA GLN A 8 12.43 7.58 5.86
C GLN A 8 11.21 7.84 6.75
N ILE A 9 10.57 9.01 6.62
CA ILE A 9 9.35 9.32 7.39
C ILE A 9 8.24 8.32 7.06
N LEU A 10 8.02 8.00 5.79
CA LEU A 10 7.00 7.03 5.37
C LEU A 10 7.32 5.62 5.87
N PHE A 11 8.60 5.24 5.89
CA PHE A 11 9.05 3.98 6.46
C PHE A 11 8.75 3.88 7.96
N PHE A 12 9.16 4.88 8.75
CA PHE A 12 8.90 4.90 10.19
C PHE A 12 7.41 4.94 10.51
N LEU A 13 6.63 5.66 9.71
CA LEU A 13 5.17 5.73 9.87
C LEU A 13 4.49 4.39 9.55
N ALA A 14 4.93 3.68 8.50
CA ALA A 14 4.45 2.33 8.23
C ALA A 14 4.84 1.35 9.34
N ALA A 15 6.09 1.41 9.81
CA ALA A 15 6.59 0.53 10.85
C ALA A 15 5.85 0.75 12.19
N SER A 16 5.69 2.00 12.63
CA SER A 16 5.00 2.30 13.88
C SER A 16 3.50 1.97 13.81
N ALA A 17 2.83 2.31 12.69
CA ALA A 17 1.43 1.96 12.48
C ALA A 17 1.24 0.44 12.44
N GLY A 18 2.16 -0.29 11.80
CA GLY A 18 2.09 -1.74 11.68
C GLY A 18 2.22 -2.43 13.03
N VAL A 19 3.24 -2.05 13.81
CA VAL A 19 3.44 -2.58 15.16
C VAL A 19 2.26 -2.23 16.07
N THR A 20 1.71 -1.03 15.96
CA THR A 20 0.55 -0.60 16.75
C THR A 20 -0.71 -1.41 16.37
N MET A 21 -1.00 -1.58 15.09
CA MET A 21 -2.14 -2.38 14.63
C MET A 21 -1.99 -3.85 15.02
N PHE A 22 -0.79 -4.42 14.86
CA PHE A 22 -0.48 -5.78 15.25
C PHE A 22 -0.65 -6.00 16.75
N GLY A 23 -0.11 -5.10 17.59
CA GLY A 23 -0.28 -5.15 19.04
C GLY A 23 -1.75 -4.99 19.44
N MET A 24 -2.46 -4.04 18.84
CA MET A 24 -3.88 -3.82 19.13
C MET A 24 -4.75 -5.01 18.74
N TYR A 25 -4.46 -5.64 17.60
CA TYR A 25 -5.16 -6.84 17.13
C TYR A 25 -5.06 -7.96 18.17
N HIS A 26 -3.84 -8.28 18.62
CA HIS A 26 -3.63 -9.34 19.62
C HIS A 26 -4.14 -8.98 21.02
N VAL A 27 -4.13 -7.69 21.39
CA VAL A 27 -4.75 -7.24 22.65
C VAL A 27 -6.27 -7.42 22.59
N LEU A 28 -6.92 -7.03 21.49
CA LEU A 28 -8.35 -7.20 21.30
C LEU A 28 -8.76 -8.67 21.24
N GLU A 29 -7.93 -9.52 20.63
CA GLU A 29 -8.07 -10.98 20.64
C GLU A 29 -7.95 -11.53 22.07
N ALA A 30 -6.93 -11.14 22.83
CA ALA A 30 -6.73 -11.57 24.22
C ALA A 30 -7.85 -11.11 25.15
N LEU A 31 -8.46 -9.96 24.88
CA LEU A 31 -9.61 -9.43 25.61
C LEU A 31 -10.96 -10.03 25.16
N GLY A 32 -10.96 -10.89 24.13
CA GLY A 32 -12.17 -11.57 23.63
C GLY A 32 -13.09 -10.70 22.76
N TYR A 33 -12.64 -9.52 22.32
CA TYR A 33 -13.40 -8.66 21.40
C TYR A 33 -13.33 -9.16 19.96
N ILE A 34 -12.28 -9.91 19.62
CA ILE A 34 -12.11 -10.58 18.33
C ILE A 34 -12.20 -12.08 18.60
N ALA A 35 -13.06 -12.78 17.86
CA ALA A 35 -13.15 -14.22 17.96
C ALA A 35 -11.77 -14.81 17.58
N PRO A 36 -11.13 -15.60 18.46
CA PRO A 36 -9.90 -16.26 18.09
C PRO A 36 -10.17 -17.15 16.87
N PRO A 37 -9.21 -17.30 15.94
CA PRO A 37 -9.35 -18.25 14.84
C PRO A 37 -9.78 -19.60 15.42
N ARG A 38 -10.75 -20.27 14.75
CA ARG A 38 -11.30 -21.55 15.23
C ARG A 38 -10.14 -22.48 15.61
N PRO A 39 -10.24 -23.22 16.74
CA PRO A 39 -9.10 -23.92 17.30
C PRO A 39 -8.59 -24.95 16.30
N PHE A 40 -7.48 -24.61 15.66
CA PHE A 40 -6.55 -25.53 15.07
C PHE A 40 -5.39 -25.56 16.06
N GLY A 41 -5.04 -26.74 16.58
CA GLY A 41 -4.21 -26.91 17.78
C GLY A 41 -2.97 -26.00 17.85
N ASP A 42 -2.48 -25.74 19.06
CA ASP A 42 -1.48 -24.73 19.47
C ASP A 42 -0.32 -24.44 18.49
N SER A 43 0.09 -25.42 17.69
CA SER A 43 1.08 -25.28 16.63
C SER A 43 0.69 -24.33 15.49
N ILE A 44 -0.59 -24.24 15.12
CA ILE A 44 -1.05 -23.46 13.96
C ILE A 44 -1.11 -21.96 14.26
N GLY A 45 -1.51 -21.59 15.48
CA GLY A 45 -1.46 -20.18 15.92
C GLY A 45 -0.05 -19.62 15.95
N THR A 46 0.92 -20.42 16.41
CA THR A 46 2.34 -20.03 16.44
C THR A 46 2.92 -19.83 15.03
N VAL A 47 2.55 -20.70 14.08
CA VAL A 47 2.97 -20.58 12.68
C VAL A 47 2.33 -19.36 12.02
N ALA A 48 1.04 -19.11 12.22
CA ALA A 48 0.35 -17.94 11.69
C ALA A 48 0.98 -16.63 12.19
N PHE A 49 1.33 -16.57 13.48
CA PHE A 49 2.05 -15.45 14.07
C PHE A 49 3.43 -15.23 13.43
N GLY A 50 4.21 -16.30 13.25
CA GLY A 50 5.51 -16.23 12.58
C GLY A 50 5.42 -15.78 11.12
N VAL A 51 4.38 -16.23 10.40
CA VAL A 51 4.11 -15.82 9.03
C VAL A 51 3.74 -14.34 8.97
N ASP A 52 2.89 -13.83 9.87
CA ASP A 52 2.51 -12.40 9.89
C ASP A 52 3.73 -11.49 10.10
N ILE A 53 4.63 -11.86 11.03
CA ILE A 53 5.88 -11.13 11.24
C ILE A 53 6.75 -11.17 9.99
N ALA A 54 6.95 -12.35 9.39
CA ALA A 54 7.80 -12.50 8.21
C ALA A 54 7.27 -11.67 7.02
N LEU A 55 5.95 -11.69 6.79
CA LEU A 55 5.30 -10.92 5.74
C LEU A 55 5.37 -9.41 6.00
N GLY A 56 5.17 -8.98 7.24
CA GLY A 56 5.29 -7.56 7.61
C GLY A 56 6.72 -7.03 7.49
N VAL A 57 7.73 -7.80 7.92
CA VAL A 57 9.15 -7.45 7.75
C VAL A 57 9.51 -7.38 6.26
N LEU A 58 9.04 -8.35 5.46
CA LEU A 58 9.22 -8.34 4.01
C LEU A 58 8.61 -7.07 3.38
N ALA A 59 7.38 -6.72 3.77
CA ALA A 59 6.70 -5.54 3.25
C ALA A 59 7.44 -4.25 3.61
N LEU A 60 7.93 -4.12 4.85
CA LEU A 60 8.73 -2.97 5.29
C LEU A 60 10.07 -2.90 4.56
N ALA A 61 10.76 -4.02 4.35
CA ALA A 61 12.03 -4.06 3.63
C ALA A 61 11.89 -3.61 2.16
N LEU A 62 10.77 -3.93 1.52
CA LEU A 62 10.48 -3.56 0.13
C LEU A 62 9.89 -2.15 -0.01
N LEU A 63 9.36 -1.57 1.06
CA LEU A 63 8.68 -0.27 1.04
C LEU A 63 9.54 0.86 0.45
N PRO A 64 10.84 1.03 0.79
CA PRO A 64 11.68 2.07 0.21
C PRO A 64 11.83 1.96 -1.31
N SER A 65 11.92 0.73 -1.83
CA SER A 65 12.01 0.45 -3.27
C SER A 65 10.67 0.70 -3.97
N ALA A 66 9.55 0.37 -3.31
CA ALA A 66 8.20 0.56 -3.86
C ALA A 66 7.81 2.04 -3.99
N ILE A 67 8.21 2.89 -3.03
CA ILE A 67 7.89 4.33 -3.04
C ILE A 67 8.92 5.18 -3.79
N HIS A 68 9.93 4.55 -4.40
CA HIS A 68 10.94 5.25 -5.18
C HIS A 68 10.32 5.78 -6.48
N HIS A 69 10.26 7.11 -6.61
CA HIS A 69 9.82 7.78 -7.83
C HIS A 69 11.02 8.17 -8.68
N ASP A 70 11.05 7.70 -9.92
CA ASP A 70 12.02 8.13 -10.92
C ASP A 70 11.59 9.52 -11.46
N PRO A 71 12.50 10.51 -11.54
CA PRO A 71 12.21 11.80 -12.17
C PRO A 71 11.69 11.69 -13.61
N MET A 72 11.98 10.60 -14.33
CA MET A 72 11.47 10.35 -15.68
C MET A 72 9.99 9.96 -15.74
N GLU A 73 9.34 9.66 -14.61
CA GLU A 73 7.89 9.37 -14.52
C GLU A 73 6.99 10.56 -14.89
N VAL A 74 7.57 11.74 -15.12
CA VAL A 74 6.87 12.93 -15.62
C VAL A 74 6.64 12.85 -17.14
N GLU A 75 7.41 12.03 -17.87
CA GLU A 75 7.29 11.87 -19.32
C GLU A 75 6.18 10.90 -19.71
N TYR A 76 5.40 11.29 -20.72
CA TYR A 76 4.25 10.50 -21.19
C TYR A 76 4.75 9.23 -21.89
N GLY A 77 4.44 8.06 -21.32
CA GLY A 77 4.83 6.76 -21.87
C GLY A 77 6.02 6.09 -21.18
N TYR A 78 6.69 6.74 -20.23
CA TYR A 78 7.72 6.08 -19.42
C TYR A 78 7.09 5.12 -18.41
N VAL A 79 7.36 3.82 -18.60
CA VAL A 79 7.05 2.79 -17.62
C VAL A 79 8.21 2.80 -16.63
N GLY A 80 7.99 3.38 -15.44
CA GLY A 80 9.01 3.48 -14.38
C GLY A 80 9.71 2.17 -14.01
N PRO A 81 10.69 2.20 -13.10
CA PRO A 81 11.61 1.08 -12.88
C PRO A 81 10.86 -0.22 -12.53
N PRO A 82 11.16 -1.35 -13.21
CA PRO A 82 10.43 -2.61 -13.02
C PRO A 82 10.61 -3.18 -11.61
N SER A 83 11.73 -2.88 -10.94
CA SER A 83 11.96 -3.25 -9.54
C SER A 83 10.97 -2.60 -8.58
N ALA A 84 10.55 -1.35 -8.84
CA ALA A 84 9.53 -0.66 -8.03
C ALA A 84 8.14 -1.26 -8.26
N LEU A 85 7.81 -1.65 -9.51
CA LEU A 85 6.57 -2.38 -9.82
C LEU A 85 6.49 -3.69 -9.05
N VAL A 86 7.55 -4.52 -9.13
CA VAL A 86 7.59 -5.82 -8.46
C VAL A 86 7.50 -5.64 -6.94
N ALA A 87 8.25 -4.70 -6.36
CA ALA A 87 8.17 -4.39 -4.94
C ALA A 87 6.74 -3.98 -4.51
N CYS A 88 6.07 -3.13 -5.30
CA CYS A 88 4.68 -2.76 -5.04
C CYS A 88 3.76 -3.98 -5.09
N LEU A 89 3.88 -4.83 -6.12
CA LEU A 89 3.04 -6.02 -6.28
C LEU A 89 3.21 -7.02 -5.14
N VAL A 90 4.45 -7.23 -4.67
CA VAL A 90 4.74 -8.11 -3.53
C VAL A 90 4.13 -7.54 -2.24
N ILE A 91 4.23 -6.24 -2.00
CA ILE A 91 3.60 -5.63 -0.81
C ILE A 91 2.08 -5.76 -0.90
N LEU A 92 1.49 -5.50 -2.06
CA LEU A 92 0.03 -5.55 -2.26
C LEU A 92 -0.54 -6.96 -2.31
N SER A 93 0.27 -7.99 -2.51
CA SER A 93 -0.19 -9.37 -2.39
C SER A 93 -0.28 -9.84 -0.93
N VAL A 94 0.46 -9.20 -0.01
CA VAL A 94 0.52 -9.62 1.40
C VAL A 94 -0.21 -8.66 2.36
N TRP A 95 -0.50 -7.43 1.95
CA TRP A 95 -1.02 -6.39 2.85
C TRP A 95 -2.41 -6.65 3.47
N MET A 96 -3.26 -7.48 2.84
CA MET A 96 -4.54 -7.89 3.41
C MET A 96 -4.43 -9.18 4.23
N VAL A 97 -3.33 -9.92 4.06
CA VAL A 97 -3.06 -11.19 4.74
C VAL A 97 -2.36 -10.94 6.08
N SER A 98 -1.50 -9.92 6.13
CA SER A 98 -0.67 -9.58 7.28
C SER A 98 -1.09 -8.23 7.86
N VAL A 99 -1.47 -8.20 9.14
CA VAL A 99 -1.83 -6.97 9.87
C VAL A 99 -0.63 -6.03 9.94
N LEU A 100 0.57 -6.60 10.08
CA LEU A 100 1.82 -5.85 10.12
C LEU A 100 2.17 -5.21 8.76
N ALA A 101 1.80 -5.85 7.64
CA ALA A 101 2.03 -5.35 6.28
C ALA A 101 0.97 -4.33 5.81
N ALA A 102 -0.21 -4.28 6.45
CA ALA A 102 -1.33 -3.45 6.02
C ALA A 102 -0.98 -1.95 5.83
N PRO A 103 -0.24 -1.28 6.74
CA PRO A 103 0.11 0.12 6.56
C PRO A 103 1.08 0.36 5.40
N ALA A 104 2.01 -0.57 5.16
CA ALA A 104 2.91 -0.51 4.01
C ALA A 104 2.12 -0.60 2.70
N GLY A 105 1.15 -1.52 2.62
CA GLY A 105 0.24 -1.63 1.47
C GLY A 105 -0.57 -0.36 1.22
N ALA A 106 -1.09 0.27 2.27
CA ALA A 106 -1.84 1.52 2.13
C ALA A 106 -0.97 2.66 1.58
N ILE A 107 0.25 2.83 2.10
CA ILE A 107 1.20 3.83 1.60
C ILE A 107 1.54 3.57 0.13
N VAL A 108 1.78 2.31 -0.24
CA VAL A 108 2.09 1.91 -1.62
C VAL A 108 0.92 2.24 -2.56
N LEU A 109 -0.32 1.89 -2.21
CA LEU A 109 -1.50 2.22 -3.03
C LEU A 109 -1.64 3.73 -3.24
N ILE A 110 -1.47 4.52 -2.18
CA ILE A 110 -1.55 5.99 -2.27
C ILE A 110 -0.40 6.55 -3.14
N SER A 111 0.82 6.04 -2.95
CA SER A 111 2.00 6.54 -3.68
C SER A 111 1.95 6.16 -5.16
N LEU A 112 1.48 4.96 -5.47
CA LEU A 112 1.39 4.43 -6.83
C LEU A 112 0.23 5.08 -7.60
N SER A 113 -0.94 5.23 -6.99
CA SER A 113 -2.07 5.92 -7.63
C SER A 113 -1.80 7.40 -7.91
N ALA A 114 -0.92 8.04 -7.14
CA ALA A 114 -0.44 9.39 -7.44
C ALA A 114 0.35 9.50 -8.76
N ARG A 115 0.82 8.38 -9.33
CA ARG A 115 1.47 8.34 -10.66
C ARG A 115 0.47 8.55 -11.80
N LEU A 116 -0.84 8.34 -11.55
CA LEU A 116 -1.93 8.50 -12.52
C LEU A 116 -1.70 7.70 -13.83
N SER A 117 -1.09 6.51 -13.72
CA SER A 117 -0.79 5.64 -14.85
C SER A 117 -1.55 4.32 -14.71
N LEU A 118 -2.34 3.99 -15.73
CA LEU A 118 -3.13 2.76 -15.78
C LEU A 118 -2.25 1.50 -15.72
N TYR A 119 -1.04 1.56 -16.31
CA TYR A 119 -0.08 0.46 -16.27
C TYR A 119 0.38 0.08 -14.86
N TRP A 120 0.25 1.00 -13.91
CA TRP A 120 0.61 0.78 -12.51
C TRP A 120 -0.62 0.43 -11.68
N THR A 121 -1.72 1.17 -11.86
CA THR A 121 -2.91 1.03 -11.01
C THR A 121 -3.67 -0.27 -11.28
N VAL A 122 -3.74 -0.75 -12.53
CA VAL A 122 -4.47 -1.99 -12.84
C VAL A 122 -3.83 -3.22 -12.18
N PRO A 123 -2.52 -3.49 -12.34
CA PRO A 123 -1.88 -4.59 -11.62
C PRO A 123 -1.97 -4.46 -10.10
N ALA A 124 -1.89 -3.23 -9.57
CA ALA A 124 -2.02 -2.97 -8.14
C ALA A 124 -3.42 -3.32 -7.60
N VAL A 125 -4.49 -2.98 -8.34
CA VAL A 125 -5.86 -3.38 -7.99
C VAL A 125 -5.99 -4.90 -8.01
N CYS A 126 -5.52 -5.55 -9.09
CA CYS A 126 -5.57 -7.01 -9.19
C CYS A 126 -4.83 -7.70 -8.05
N ALA A 127 -3.60 -7.25 -7.73
CA ALA A 127 -2.81 -7.78 -6.62
C ALA A 127 -3.53 -7.61 -5.27
N SER A 128 -4.11 -6.43 -5.05
CA SER A 128 -4.88 -6.14 -3.83
C SER A 128 -6.11 -7.04 -3.68
N LEU A 129 -6.86 -7.27 -4.77
CA LEU A 129 -8.03 -8.14 -4.75
C LEU A 129 -7.64 -9.60 -4.52
N MET A 130 -6.54 -10.04 -5.16
CA MET A 130 -5.98 -11.36 -4.91
C MET A 130 -5.55 -11.54 -3.46
N SER A 131 -4.93 -10.53 -2.84
CA SER A 131 -4.57 -10.56 -1.42
C SER A 131 -5.79 -10.77 -0.52
N ALA A 132 -6.91 -10.09 -0.82
CA ALA A 132 -8.15 -10.25 -0.07
C ALA A 132 -8.77 -11.65 -0.24
N LEU A 133 -8.68 -12.23 -1.43
CA LEU A 133 -9.12 -13.62 -1.68
C LEU A 133 -8.24 -14.61 -0.91
N VAL A 134 -6.91 -14.43 -0.95
CA VAL A 134 -5.96 -15.26 -0.19
C VAL A 134 -6.26 -15.17 1.31
N TYR A 135 -6.52 -13.97 1.84
CA TYR A 135 -6.90 -13.79 3.24
C TYR A 135 -8.10 -14.66 3.63
N GLN A 136 -9.15 -14.68 2.81
CA GLN A 136 -10.34 -15.52 3.07
C GLN A 136 -10.03 -17.00 3.02
N LEU A 137 -9.24 -17.45 2.04
CA LEU A 137 -8.84 -18.85 1.91
C LEU A 137 -7.96 -19.31 3.08
N THR A 138 -7.11 -18.43 3.61
CA THR A 138 -6.21 -18.74 4.73
C THR A 138 -6.94 -18.75 6.07
N HIS A 139 -7.87 -17.82 6.30
CA HIS A 139 -8.51 -17.65 7.62
C HIS A 139 -9.87 -18.37 7.75
N ASN A 140 -10.51 -18.76 6.64
CA ASN A 140 -11.74 -19.57 6.63
C ASN A 140 -11.60 -20.83 5.75
N PRO A 141 -10.67 -21.75 6.04
CA PRO A 141 -10.52 -22.98 5.25
C PRO A 141 -11.70 -23.96 5.43
N ALA A 142 -12.48 -23.82 6.51
CA ALA A 142 -13.54 -24.76 6.90
C ALA A 142 -14.96 -24.31 6.51
N ASP A 143 -15.17 -23.03 6.19
CA ASP A 143 -16.47 -22.52 5.73
C ASP A 143 -16.41 -22.29 4.21
N PRO A 144 -17.23 -22.99 3.40
CA PRO A 144 -17.23 -22.85 1.95
C PRO A 144 -17.80 -21.51 1.45
N ASN A 145 -18.34 -20.68 2.36
CA ASN A 145 -18.96 -19.41 2.02
C ASN A 145 -17.97 -18.27 2.15
N ILE A 146 -17.59 -17.70 1.01
CA ILE A 146 -16.86 -16.43 0.93
C ILE A 146 -17.69 -15.35 1.62
N SER A 147 -17.09 -14.66 2.59
CA SER A 147 -17.70 -13.50 3.22
C SER A 147 -17.70 -12.35 2.23
N TRP A 148 -18.82 -12.13 1.54
CA TRP A 148 -19.00 -11.01 0.62
C TRP A 148 -18.82 -9.65 1.29
N SER A 149 -19.09 -9.56 2.61
CA SER A 149 -18.86 -8.33 3.38
C SER A 149 -17.38 -7.97 3.46
N THR A 150 -16.50 -8.96 3.67
CA THR A 150 -15.05 -8.77 3.74
C THR A 150 -14.47 -8.47 2.35
N VAL A 151 -14.97 -9.14 1.30
CA VAL A 151 -14.58 -8.81 -0.09
C VAL A 151 -15.01 -7.39 -0.46
N LEU A 152 -16.26 -7.01 -0.15
CA LEU A 152 -16.75 -5.67 -0.46
C LEU A 152 -15.99 -4.61 0.32
N GLY A 153 -15.69 -4.85 1.61
CA GLY A 153 -14.88 -3.98 2.44
C GLY A 153 -13.48 -3.77 1.89
N SER A 154 -12.82 -4.85 1.42
CA SER A 154 -11.48 -4.73 0.82
C SER A 154 -11.52 -3.97 -0.51
N VAL A 155 -12.51 -4.21 -1.36
CA VAL A 155 -12.73 -3.45 -2.62
C VAL A 155 -12.91 -1.97 -2.32
N VAL A 156 -13.80 -1.63 -1.40
CA VAL A 156 -14.09 -0.23 -1.02
C VAL A 156 -12.83 0.43 -0.45
N LEU A 157 -12.09 -0.26 0.42
CA LEU A 157 -10.84 0.25 0.99
C LEU A 157 -9.79 0.53 -0.09
N THR A 158 -9.57 -0.43 -0.99
CA THR A 158 -8.61 -0.28 -2.11
C THR A 158 -8.99 0.88 -3.01
N LEU A 159 -10.26 1.02 -3.39
CA LEU A 159 -10.75 2.13 -4.21
C LEU A 159 -10.58 3.48 -3.51
N THR A 160 -10.85 3.54 -2.20
CA THR A 160 -10.70 4.77 -1.40
C THR A 160 -9.23 5.22 -1.36
N LEU A 161 -8.29 4.29 -1.17
CA LEU A 161 -6.86 4.59 -1.15
C LEU A 161 -6.35 5.05 -2.52
N ILE A 162 -6.83 4.42 -3.60
CA ILE A 162 -6.53 4.83 -4.97
C ILE A 162 -7.09 6.22 -5.26
N ALA A 163 -8.33 6.51 -4.84
CA ALA A 163 -8.93 7.82 -5.00
C ALA A 163 -8.11 8.89 -4.28
N MET A 164 -7.72 8.64 -3.02
CA MET A 164 -6.87 9.55 -2.24
C MET A 164 -5.54 9.84 -2.93
N GLY A 165 -4.83 8.81 -3.40
CA GLY A 165 -3.56 9.01 -4.10
C GLY A 165 -3.72 9.67 -5.47
N SER A 166 -4.80 9.36 -6.21
CA SER A 166 -5.11 10.02 -7.49
C SER A 166 -5.39 11.51 -7.32
N VAL A 167 -6.20 11.89 -6.32
CA VAL A 167 -6.47 13.30 -5.99
C VAL A 167 -5.17 14.03 -5.65
N ARG A 168 -4.32 13.41 -4.82
CA ARG A 168 -3.00 13.96 -4.50
C ARG A 168 -2.13 14.13 -5.75
N GLY A 169 -2.09 13.14 -6.64
CA GLY A 169 -1.36 13.21 -7.90
C GLY A 169 -1.82 14.35 -8.80
N LEU A 170 -3.15 14.54 -8.91
CA LEU A 170 -3.76 15.62 -9.70
C LEU A 170 -3.40 17.00 -9.14
N VAL A 171 -3.48 17.18 -7.81
CA VAL A 171 -3.12 18.45 -7.16
C VAL A 171 -1.64 18.79 -7.40
N LEU A 172 -0.75 17.81 -7.27
CA LEU A 172 0.69 18.02 -7.50
C LEU A 172 1.00 18.37 -8.96
N ARG A 173 0.36 17.71 -9.94
CA ARG A 173 0.52 18.05 -11.36
C ARG A 173 0.04 19.47 -11.67
N ARG A 174 -1.13 19.86 -11.15
CA ARG A 174 -1.66 21.23 -11.31
C ARG A 174 -0.73 22.28 -10.69
N GLN A 175 -0.15 22.00 -9.53
CA GLN A 175 0.84 22.90 -8.91
C GLN A 175 2.11 23.03 -9.75
N ALA A 176 2.59 21.92 -10.34
CA ALA A 176 3.76 21.93 -11.21
C ALA A 176 3.53 22.71 -12.52
N GLU A 177 2.36 22.55 -13.14
CA GLU A 177 1.96 23.31 -14.34
C GLU A 177 1.89 24.82 -14.06
N ARG A 178 1.23 25.22 -12.97
CA ARG A 178 1.16 26.63 -12.55
C ARG A 178 2.55 27.22 -12.30
N ALA A 179 3.46 26.46 -11.69
CA ALA A 179 4.83 26.90 -11.46
C ALA A 179 5.63 27.06 -12.78
N LYS A 180 5.40 26.18 -13.76
CA LYS A 180 6.01 26.30 -15.10
C LYS A 180 5.51 27.56 -15.83
N GLN A 181 4.19 27.78 -15.82
CA GLN A 181 3.58 28.98 -16.42
C GLN A 181 4.08 30.27 -15.77
N ALA A 182 4.18 30.32 -14.43
CA ALA A 182 4.72 31.48 -13.71
C ALA A 182 6.19 31.78 -14.05
N LYS A 183 7.01 30.74 -14.26
CA LYS A 183 8.40 30.91 -14.71
C LYS A 183 8.48 31.44 -16.15
N GLN A 184 7.68 30.91 -17.06
CA GLN A 184 7.63 31.38 -18.45
C GLN A 184 7.15 32.84 -18.54
N ALA A 185 6.14 33.22 -17.76
CA ALA A 185 5.66 34.61 -17.70
C ALA A 185 6.74 35.58 -17.18
N ARG A 186 7.52 35.18 -16.16
CA ARG A 186 8.65 35.99 -15.66
C ARG A 186 9.76 36.12 -16.69
N GLN A 187 10.09 35.06 -17.42
CA GLN A 187 11.10 35.08 -18.47
C GLN A 187 10.68 35.98 -19.65
N ALA A 188 9.41 35.97 -20.02
CA ALA A 188 8.87 36.86 -21.04
C ALA A 188 8.92 38.33 -20.63
N GLN A 189 8.69 38.64 -19.34
CA GLN A 189 8.79 40.02 -18.82
C GLN A 189 10.23 40.54 -18.71
N SER A 190 11.22 39.65 -18.55
CA SER A 190 12.64 40.05 -18.49
C SER A 190 13.33 40.17 -19.86
N ALA A 191 12.64 39.78 -20.94
CA ALA A 191 13.19 39.74 -22.29
C ALA A 191 12.65 40.84 -23.21
N GLY A 192 11.72 41.68 -22.73
CA GLY A 192 11.20 42.87 -23.40
C GLY A 192 11.58 44.13 -22.64
#